data_AF-A0A564Q6W3-F1
#
_entry.id   AF-A0A564Q6W3-F1
#
_cell.length_a   1.000
_cell.length_b   1.000
_cell.length_c   1.000
_cell.angle_alpha   90.00
_cell.angle_beta   90.00
_cell.angle_gamma   90.00
#
_symmetry.space_group_name_H-M   'P 1'
#
loop_
_entity.id
_entity.type
_entity.pdbx_description
1 polymer ?
#
loop_
_entity_poly.entity_id
_entity_poly.type
_entity_poly.pdbx_seq_one_letter_code
_entity_poly.pdbx_strand_id
1 'polypeptide(L)'
;MTVISVHECYTKAFEMRAEKGIEDISKDTIKELFNYEFEMYDTADKILTLTREDVDILINYAPNLKNKISVVPHGVDTAFYTPPKKKSWERMSS
;
A
#
# COMPACT_ATOMS: atom_id res chain seq x y z
N MET A 1 -19.29 -4.66 -11.70
CA MET A 1 -17.84 -4.77 -11.53
C MET A 1 -17.36 -3.54 -10.80
N THR A 2 -17.04 -3.70 -9.52
CA THR A 2 -16.58 -2.65 -8.62
C THR A 2 -15.09 -2.81 -8.39
N VAL A 3 -14.33 -1.75 -8.67
CA VAL A 3 -12.87 -1.73 -8.51
C VAL A 3 -12.51 -0.62 -7.55
N ILE A 4 -11.70 -0.93 -6.54
CA ILE A 4 -11.20 0.04 -5.56
C ILE A 4 -9.69 0.20 -5.75
N SER A 5 -9.22 1.44 -5.87
CA SER A 5 -7.79 1.76 -5.85
C SER A 5 -7.39 2.14 -4.43
N VAL A 6 -6.52 1.34 -3.83
CA VAL A 6 -6.00 1.52 -2.47
C VAL A 6 -4.57 2.04 -2.57
N HIS A 7 -4.39 3.28 -2.13
CA HIS A 7 -3.10 3.96 -2.18
C HIS A 7 -2.34 3.85 -0.85
N GLU A 8 -3.06 3.70 0.25
CA GLU A 8 -2.54 3.54 1.61
C GLU A 8 -3.61 2.81 2.43
N CYS A 9 -3.19 1.94 3.35
CA CYS A 9 -4.07 1.31 4.34
C CYS A 9 -4.21 2.24 5.56
N TYR A 10 -5.38 2.85 5.74
CA TYR A 10 -5.58 3.83 6.81
C TYR A 10 -5.54 3.20 8.18
N THR A 11 -6.05 1.96 8.34
CA THR A 11 -5.92 1.21 9.58
C THR A 11 -4.46 1.11 10.01
N LYS A 12 -3.56 0.74 9.09
CA LYS A 12 -2.13 0.64 9.38
C LYS A 12 -1.52 1.99 9.75
N ALA A 13 -1.87 3.04 9.01
CA ALA A 13 -1.37 4.39 9.27
C ALA A 13 -1.80 4.91 10.66
N PHE A 14 -3.04 4.63 11.08
CA PHE A 14 -3.56 5.03 12.39
C PHE A 14 -2.90 4.25 13.52
N GLU A 15 -2.71 2.94 13.38
CA GLU A 15 -1.94 2.15 14.34
C GLU A 15 -0.54 2.73 14.53
N MET A 16 0.16 3.06 13.43
CA MET A 16 1.51 3.65 13.51
C MET A 16 1.52 5.03 14.18
N ARG A 17 0.48 5.86 14.00
CA ARG A 17 0.38 7.17 14.67
C ARG A 17 0.11 7.01 16.17
N ALA A 18 -0.76 6.08 16.54
CA ALA A 18 -1.07 5.73 17.92
C ALA A 18 0.17 5.16 18.64
N GLU A 19 0.88 4.22 18.02
CA GLU A 19 2.12 3.63 18.56
C GLU A 19 3.21 4.67 18.80
N LYS A 20 3.32 5.67 17.92
CA LYS A 20 4.29 6.78 18.07
C LYS A 20 3.86 7.85 19.07
N GLY A 21 2.63 7.79 19.60
CA GLY A 21 2.09 8.79 20.51
C GLY A 21 1.97 10.19 19.89
N ILE A 22 1.84 10.27 18.56
CA ILE A 22 1.69 11.56 17.84
C ILE A 22 0.26 12.09 18.00
N GLU A 23 -0.71 11.19 18.09
CA GLU A 23 -2.14 11.49 18.24
C GLU A 23 -2.77 10.55 19.26
N ASP A 24 -3.75 11.05 20.02
CA ASP A 24 -4.56 10.24 20.95
C ASP A 24 -5.66 9.51 20.17
N ILE A 25 -5.27 8.46 19.47
CA ILE A 25 -6.18 7.62 18.68
C ILE A 25 -6.58 6.43 19.55
N SER A 26 -7.87 6.36 19.90
CA SER A 26 -8.39 5.25 20.69
C SER A 26 -8.35 3.92 19.90
N LYS A 27 -8.22 2.80 20.61
CA LYS A 27 -8.31 1.46 20.01
C LYS A 27 -9.66 1.21 19.36
N ASP A 28 -10.73 1.79 19.90
CA ASP A 28 -12.07 1.66 19.34
C ASP A 28 -12.17 2.37 17.99
N THR A 29 -11.58 3.57 17.86
CA THR A 29 -11.50 4.29 16.58
C THR A 29 -10.75 3.48 15.51
N ILE A 30 -9.62 2.86 15.87
CA ILE A 30 -8.87 1.99 14.94
C ILE A 30 -9.71 0.79 14.52
N LYS A 31 -10.44 0.19 15.46
CA LYS A 31 -11.31 -0.95 15.19
C LYS A 31 -12.48 -0.61 14.29
N GLU A 32 -13.13 0.54 14.52
CA GLU A 32 -14.20 1.03 13.65
C GLU A 32 -13.70 1.32 12.24
N LEU A 33 -12.53 1.96 12.12
CA LEU A 33 -11.87 2.22 10.86
C LEU A 33 -11.53 0.93 10.12
N PHE A 34 -10.97 -0.06 10.82
CA PHE A 34 -10.70 -1.39 10.27
C PHE A 34 -11.97 -2.04 9.73
N ASN A 35 -13.04 -2.09 10.52
CA ASN A 35 -14.29 -2.71 10.07
C ASN A 35 -14.82 -2.02 8.81
N TYR A 36 -14.88 -0.69 8.81
CA TYR A 36 -15.35 0.08 7.66
C TYR A 36 -14.48 -0.15 6.42
N GLU A 37 -13.16 -0.02 6.55
CA GLU A 37 -12.19 -0.14 5.46
C GLU A 37 -12.23 -1.55 4.83
N PHE A 38 -12.18 -2.59 5.66
CA PHE A 38 -12.09 -3.97 5.19
C PHE A 38 -13.43 -4.57 4.77
N GLU A 39 -14.56 -4.16 5.36
CA GLU A 39 -15.90 -4.52 4.83
C GLU A 39 -16.10 -3.91 3.44
N MET A 40 -15.70 -2.65 3.24
CA MET A 40 -15.74 -2.00 1.93
C MET A 40 -14.88 -2.77 0.91
N TYR A 41 -13.67 -3.15 1.28
CA TYR A 41 -12.78 -3.93 0.41
C TYR A 41 -13.34 -5.31 0.07
N ASP A 42 -14.00 -5.99 1.02
CA ASP A 42 -14.58 -7.30 0.77
C ASP A 42 -15.76 -7.26 -0.21
N THR A 43 -16.48 -6.13 -0.28
CA THR A 43 -17.57 -5.95 -1.26
C THR A 43 -17.07 -5.72 -2.69
N ALA A 44 -15.79 -5.41 -2.88
CA ALA A 44 -15.21 -5.13 -4.19
C ALA A 44 -14.92 -6.41 -4.99
N ASP A 45 -15.08 -6.35 -6.31
CA ASP A 45 -14.66 -7.42 -7.21
C ASP A 45 -13.13 -7.44 -7.36
N LYS A 46 -12.50 -6.25 -7.30
CA LYS A 46 -11.05 -6.09 -7.46
C LYS A 46 -10.50 -4.92 -6.65
N ILE A 47 -9.32 -5.12 -6.08
CA ILE A 47 -8.57 -4.14 -5.31
C ILE A 47 -7.24 -3.89 -6.04
N LEU A 48 -6.91 -2.63 -6.29
CA LEU A 48 -5.65 -2.24 -6.93
C LEU A 48 -4.75 -1.57 -5.91
N THR A 49 -3.50 -1.99 -5.81
CA THR A 49 -2.47 -1.33 -4.99
C THR A 49 -1.29 -0.88 -5.84
N LEU A 50 -0.49 0.04 -5.32
CA LEU A 50 0.63 0.62 -6.05
C LEU A 50 1.94 -0.12 -5.82
N THR A 51 2.10 -0.72 -4.63
CA THR A 51 3.30 -1.45 -4.25
C THR A 51 2.94 -2.88 -3.81
N ARG A 52 3.95 -3.75 -3.76
CA ARG A 52 3.81 -5.08 -3.15
C ARG A 52 3.74 -5.00 -1.63
N GLU A 53 4.39 -4.01 -1.03
CA GLU A 53 4.37 -3.79 0.42
C GLU A 53 2.94 -3.53 0.90
N ASP A 54 2.16 -2.74 0.15
CA ASP A 54 0.74 -2.51 0.44
C ASP A 54 -0.07 -3.81 0.35
N VAL A 55 0.24 -4.69 -0.59
CA VAL A 55 -0.42 -6.00 -0.69
C VAL A 55 -0.16 -6.83 0.56
N ASP A 56 1.10 -6.88 1.01
CA ASP A 56 1.47 -7.65 2.19
C ASP A 56 0.79 -7.08 3.45
N ILE A 57 0.68 -5.76 3.55
CA ILE A 57 -0.08 -5.10 4.63
C ILE A 57 -1.55 -5.53 4.59
N LEU A 58 -2.23 -5.40 3.44
CA LEU A 58 -3.66 -5.74 3.32
C LEU A 58 -3.92 -7.23 3.60
N ILE A 59 -3.05 -8.12 3.11
CA ILE A 59 -3.18 -9.57 3.34
C ILE A 59 -2.97 -9.93 4.81
N ASN A 60 -2.08 -9.23 5.52
CA ASN A 60 -1.87 -9.46 6.96
C ASN A 60 -3.13 -9.13 7.78
N TYR A 61 -3.88 -8.11 7.39
CA TYR A 61 -5.15 -7.76 8.03
C TYR A 61 -6.32 -8.64 7.58
N ALA A 62 -6.42 -8.92 6.28
CA ALA A 62 -7.53 -9.66 5.69
C ALA A 62 -7.05 -10.65 4.60
N PRO A 63 -6.66 -11.87 5.00
CA PRO A 63 -6.13 -12.89 4.09
C PRO A 63 -7.10 -13.30 2.98
N ASN A 64 -8.41 -13.16 3.21
CA ASN A 64 -9.47 -13.43 2.24
C ASN A 64 -9.40 -12.53 1.00
N LEU A 65 -8.80 -11.33 1.11
CA LEU A 65 -8.70 -10.39 -0.01
C LEU A 65 -7.61 -10.76 -1.02
N LYS A 66 -6.73 -11.72 -0.71
CA LYS A 66 -5.56 -12.09 -1.53
C LYS A 66 -5.88 -12.29 -3.02
N ASN A 67 -7.01 -12.93 -3.33
CA ASN A 67 -7.40 -13.23 -4.72
C ASN A 67 -8.05 -12.03 -5.45
N LYS A 68 -8.43 -10.98 -4.72
CA LYS A 68 -9.03 -9.75 -5.25
C LYS A 68 -7.98 -8.66 -5.53
N ILE A 69 -6.79 -8.77 -4.95
CA ILE A 69 -5.75 -7.73 -5.01
C ILE A 69 -4.88 -7.86 -6.27
N SER A 70 -4.54 -6.74 -6.90
CA SER A 70 -3.58 -6.65 -8.00
C SER A 70 -2.68 -5.43 -7.85
N VAL A 71 -1.39 -5.60 -8.12
CA VAL A 71 -0.43 -4.49 -8.09
C VAL A 71 -0.41 -3.80 -9.44
N VAL A 72 -0.67 -2.50 -9.45
CA VAL A 72 -0.53 -1.60 -10.60
C VAL A 72 0.53 -0.56 -10.22
N PRO A 73 1.80 -0.79 -10.60
CA PRO A 73 2.88 0.14 -10.27
C PRO A 73 2.61 1.52 -10.84
N HIS A 74 3.03 2.57 -10.12
CA HIS A 74 3.00 3.93 -10.66
C HIS A 74 3.76 4.01 -11.98
N GLY A 75 3.12 4.57 -13.00
CA GLY A 75 3.83 5.09 -14.17
C GLY A 75 4.65 6.33 -13.75
N VAL A 76 5.90 6.41 -14.20
CA VAL A 76 6.71 7.63 -14.07
C VAL A 76 6.67 8.37 -15.39
N ASP A 77 6.52 9.69 -15.35
CA ASP A 77 6.67 10.52 -16.53
C ASP A 77 8.14 10.53 -16.96
N THR A 78 8.46 9.76 -17.99
CA THR A 78 9.82 9.64 -18.55
C THR A 78 10.27 10.90 -19.30
N ALA A 79 9.35 11.83 -19.62
CA ALA A 79 9.71 13.12 -20.20
C ALA A 79 10.21 14.11 -19.14
N PHE A 80 9.68 14.01 -17.90
CA PHE A 80 10.07 14.86 -16.78
C PHE A 80 11.23 14.27 -15.94
N TYR A 81 11.19 12.97 -15.66
CA TYR A 81 12.19 12.31 -14.83
C TYR A 81 13.10 11.40 -15.65
N THR A 82 14.37 11.81 -15.79
CA THR A 82 15.43 10.96 -16.33
C THR A 82 16.29 10.46 -15.17
N PRO A 83 16.30 9.15 -14.86
CA PRO A 83 17.16 8.64 -13.80
C PRO A 83 18.64 8.90 -14.15
N PRO A 84 19.48 9.20 -13.16
CA PRO A 84 20.91 9.41 -13.40
C PRO A 84 21.51 8.17 -14.08
N LYS A 85 22.32 8.38 -15.12
CA LYS A 85 23.00 7.29 -15.83
C LYS A 85 23.80 6.47 -14.80
N LYS A 86 23.52 5.16 -14.70
CA LYS A 86 24.36 4.24 -13.91
C LYS A 86 25.80 4.43 -14.37
N LYS A 87 26.72 4.82 -13.46
CA LYS A 87 28.15 4.73 -13.75
C LYS A 87 28.44 3.26 -14.07
N SER A 88 28.77 2.97 -15.31
CA SER A 88 29.37 1.70 -15.67
C SER A 88 30.60 1.54 -14.78
N TRP A 89 30.62 0.50 -13.96
CA TRP A 89 31.85 0.07 -13.32
C TRP A 89 32.84 -0.24 -14.45
N GLU A 90 33.76 0.67 -14.72
CA GLU A 90 34.94 0.36 -15.53
C GLU A 90 35.67 -0.76 -14.80
N ARG A 91 35.70 -1.95 -15.41
CA ARG A 91 36.60 -3.01 -14.98
C ARG A 91 38.01 -2.44 -15.08
N MET A 92 38.60 -2.09 -13.93
CA MET A 92 40.04 -1.97 -13.81
C MET A 92 40.61 -3.33 -14.21
N SER A 93 41.14 -3.39 -15.43
CA SER A 93 41.92 -4.53 -15.92
C SER A 93 43.34 -4.30 -15.43
N SER A 94 43.87 -5.31 -14.74
CA SER A 94 45.20 -5.37 -14.14
C SER A 94 46.33 -5.17 -15.14
#